data_AF-A0A317MN72-F1
#
_entry.id   AF-A0A317MN72-F1
#
_cell.length_a   1.000
_cell.length_b   1.000
_cell.length_c   1.000
_cell.angle_alpha   90.00
_cell.angle_beta   90.00
_cell.angle_gamma   90.00
#
_symmetry.space_group_name_H-M   'P 1'
#
loop_
_entity.id
_entity.type
_entity.pdbx_description
1 polymer ?
#
loop_
_entity_poly.entity_id
_entity_poly.type
_entity_poly.pdbx_seq_one_letter_code
_entity_poly.pdbx_strand_id
1 'polypeptide(L)'
;MKRTTLVLSLGLMVALAACKGKNKTENADQQTTSEQQADNSTPAASTPANEPKTYQVAFSPDTAYLGKTKEAFVRVKSGKAVELSDADGKVTGTEITYELEVTNKNQVGGNGIFINPGDFRLQLDNGNNLTHDNYNTLNVDAESTKSSENKFRLPAGAKPKTLNLFYDETRVSVGVELK
;
A
#
# COMPACT_ATOMS: atom_id res chain seq x y z
N MET A 1 41.24 42.60 -0.30
CA MET A 1 40.88 43.06 -1.66
C MET A 1 39.84 42.07 -2.20
N LYS A 2 38.58 42.46 -2.49
CA LYS A 2 38.06 42.82 -3.83
C LYS A 2 38.55 41.83 -4.93
N ARG A 3 37.71 41.14 -5.73
CA ARG A 3 36.42 41.54 -6.34
C ARG A 3 35.41 40.37 -6.53
N THR A 4 34.15 40.68 -6.21
CA THR A 4 32.88 40.45 -6.94
C THR A 4 32.82 39.73 -8.31
N THR A 5 31.79 38.88 -8.49
CA THR A 5 30.85 38.89 -9.65
C THR A 5 29.44 38.37 -9.23
N LEU A 6 28.38 38.77 -9.97
CA LEU A 6 26.93 38.56 -9.74
C LEU A 6 26.25 38.17 -11.09
N VAL A 7 25.23 37.29 -11.10
CA VAL A 7 24.07 37.14 -12.05
C VAL A 7 23.19 35.98 -11.51
N LEU A 8 21.85 35.93 -11.43
CA LEU A 8 20.69 36.81 -11.75
C LEU A 8 19.94 36.60 -13.10
N SER A 9 19.03 35.60 -13.14
CA SER A 9 17.86 35.51 -14.04
C SER A 9 16.80 34.54 -13.42
N LEU A 10 15.51 34.83 -13.19
CA LEU A 10 14.36 35.41 -13.95
C LEU A 10 13.45 34.36 -14.64
N GLY A 11 12.47 33.86 -13.87
CA GLY A 11 11.04 33.70 -14.22
C GLY A 11 10.54 32.91 -15.44
N LEU A 12 9.47 32.12 -15.22
CA LEU A 12 8.25 32.22 -16.02
C LEU A 12 7.02 31.70 -15.26
N MET A 13 5.96 32.52 -15.13
CA MET A 13 4.61 32.04 -14.83
C MET A 13 3.91 31.70 -16.15
N VAL A 14 3.19 30.57 -16.20
CA VAL A 14 2.12 30.37 -17.18
C VAL A 14 0.92 29.76 -16.46
N ALA A 15 -0.08 30.59 -16.18
CA ALA A 15 -1.42 30.12 -15.86
C ALA A 15 -2.22 30.06 -17.16
N LEU A 16 -2.83 28.91 -17.47
CA LEU A 16 -3.82 28.79 -18.53
C LEU A 16 -5.20 28.61 -17.92
N ALA A 17 -6.14 29.42 -18.39
CA ALA A 17 -7.54 29.41 -18.02
C ALA A 17 -8.41 28.92 -19.18
N ALA A 18 -9.71 28.73 -18.89
CA ALA A 18 -10.77 28.27 -19.81
C ALA A 18 -10.72 26.74 -20.13
N CYS A 19 -11.85 26.06 -20.40
CA CYS A 19 -13.15 26.58 -20.85
C CYS A 19 -14.36 26.16 -19.99
N LYS A 20 -15.35 27.06 -19.92
CA LYS A 20 -16.72 26.76 -19.51
C LYS A 20 -17.41 25.88 -20.56
N GLY A 21 -17.88 24.70 -20.16
CA GLY A 21 -18.93 23.96 -20.87
C GLY A 21 -20.26 24.12 -20.14
N LYS A 22 -21.15 25.00 -20.60
CA LYS A 22 -22.55 25.01 -20.15
C LYS A 22 -23.26 23.80 -20.75
N ASN A 23 -23.83 22.93 -19.93
CA ASN A 23 -25.02 22.18 -20.31
C ASN A 23 -26.09 22.36 -19.24
N LYS A 24 -27.21 22.94 -19.66
CA LYS A 24 -28.43 23.12 -18.88
C LYS A 24 -29.32 21.93 -19.21
N THR A 25 -29.75 21.17 -18.22
CA THR A 25 -30.84 20.20 -18.40
C THR A 25 -31.89 20.47 -17.33
N GLU A 26 -33.13 20.64 -17.78
CA GLU A 26 -34.29 20.86 -16.93
C GLU A 26 -34.65 19.60 -16.13
N ASN A 27 -35.31 19.83 -14.99
CA ASN A 27 -35.93 18.80 -14.18
C ASN A 27 -37.45 18.97 -14.32
N ALA A 28 -38.14 17.90 -14.73
CA ALA A 28 -39.61 17.86 -14.77
C ALA A 28 -40.09 16.41 -14.74
N ASP A 29 -40.82 16.05 -13.69
CA ASP A 29 -41.43 14.75 -13.51
C ASP A 29 -42.48 14.40 -14.59
N GLN A 30 -42.59 13.12 -14.92
CA GLN A 30 -43.90 12.53 -15.18
C GLN A 30 -43.95 11.05 -14.79
N GLN A 31 -44.77 10.76 -13.79
CA GLN A 31 -45.11 9.44 -13.29
C GLN A 31 -46.33 8.91 -14.03
N THR A 32 -46.22 7.74 -14.67
CA THR A 32 -47.39 6.89 -14.96
C THR A 32 -47.01 5.41 -14.89
N THR A 33 -47.77 4.63 -14.13
CA THR A 33 -47.68 3.17 -13.98
C THR A 33 -48.33 2.42 -15.15
N SER A 34 -47.79 1.23 -15.49
CA SER A 34 -48.55 -0.04 -15.45
C SER A 34 -47.72 -1.29 -15.81
N GLU A 35 -47.67 -2.21 -14.85
CA GLU A 35 -47.75 -3.69 -14.92
C GLU A 35 -46.90 -4.59 -15.86
N GLN A 36 -46.31 -5.59 -15.20
CA GLN A 36 -46.07 -6.99 -15.63
C GLN A 36 -45.22 -7.30 -16.89
N GLN A 37 -44.02 -7.83 -16.65
CA GLN A 37 -43.78 -9.27 -16.87
C GLN A 37 -42.65 -9.77 -15.96
N ALA A 38 -42.81 -10.97 -15.39
CA ALA A 38 -41.72 -11.63 -14.68
C ALA A 38 -40.81 -12.32 -15.70
N ASP A 39 -39.50 -12.03 -15.66
CA ASP A 39 -38.51 -12.89 -16.29
C ASP A 39 -37.31 -13.09 -15.35
N ASN A 40 -36.97 -14.34 -15.11
CA ASN A 40 -36.06 -14.75 -14.05
C ASN A 40 -34.63 -14.80 -14.60
N SER A 41 -34.05 -13.62 -14.81
CA SER A 41 -32.66 -13.47 -15.26
C SER A 41 -31.83 -12.79 -14.17
N THR A 42 -31.13 -13.59 -13.37
CA THR A 42 -30.04 -13.08 -12.53
C THR A 42 -29.04 -12.35 -13.44
N PRO A 43 -28.76 -11.05 -13.24
CA PRO A 43 -27.68 -10.40 -13.95
C PRO A 43 -26.39 -11.10 -13.54
N ALA A 44 -25.74 -11.80 -14.47
CA ALA A 44 -24.36 -12.21 -14.28
C ALA A 44 -23.57 -10.94 -13.97
N ALA A 45 -22.91 -10.90 -12.82
CA ALA A 45 -22.13 -9.74 -12.40
C ALA A 45 -20.97 -9.55 -13.39
N SER A 46 -21.20 -8.72 -14.42
CA SER A 46 -20.17 -8.29 -15.34
C SER A 46 -19.20 -7.42 -14.56
N THR A 47 -18.12 -8.02 -14.07
CA THR A 47 -16.96 -7.27 -13.59
C THR A 47 -16.59 -6.30 -14.71
N PRO A 48 -16.60 -4.98 -14.47
CA PRO A 48 -16.28 -4.02 -15.53
C PRO A 48 -14.89 -4.35 -16.08
N ALA A 49 -14.74 -4.38 -17.40
CA ALA A 49 -13.52 -4.86 -18.07
C ALA A 49 -12.23 -4.08 -17.71
N ASN A 50 -12.35 -2.97 -16.98
CA ASN A 50 -11.28 -2.09 -16.53
C ASN A 50 -11.13 -2.00 -15.00
N GLU A 51 -11.84 -2.81 -14.19
CA GLU A 51 -11.58 -2.82 -12.74
C GLU A 51 -10.23 -3.50 -12.42
N PRO A 52 -9.33 -2.85 -11.65
CA PRO A 52 -8.04 -3.44 -11.28
C PRO A 52 -8.21 -4.78 -10.57
N LYS A 53 -7.50 -5.81 -11.04
CA LYS A 53 -7.56 -7.13 -10.43
C LYS A 53 -6.97 -7.07 -9.01
N THR A 54 -7.69 -7.62 -8.04
CA THR A 54 -7.26 -7.65 -6.64
C THR A 54 -7.05 -9.07 -6.14
N TYR A 55 -6.12 -9.21 -5.18
CA TYR A 55 -5.75 -10.47 -4.55
C TYR A 55 -5.67 -10.26 -3.04
N GLN A 56 -5.91 -11.31 -2.24
CA GLN A 56 -5.56 -11.31 -0.83
C GLN A 56 -4.08 -11.62 -0.66
N VAL A 57 -3.45 -11.01 0.35
CA VAL A 57 -2.04 -11.25 0.68
C VAL A 57 -1.97 -11.99 2.00
N ALA A 58 -1.57 -13.25 1.96
CA ALA A 58 -1.43 -14.10 3.14
C ALA A 58 0.03 -14.14 3.61
N PHE A 59 0.22 -14.14 4.93
CA PHE A 59 1.51 -14.22 5.60
C PHE A 59 1.58 -15.50 6.45
N SER A 60 2.70 -16.21 6.41
CA SER A 60 2.87 -17.45 7.18
C SER A 60 4.33 -17.68 7.62
N PRO A 61 4.63 -17.73 8.93
CA PRO A 61 3.75 -17.39 10.05
C PRO A 61 3.34 -15.90 10.02
N ASP A 62 2.16 -15.57 10.52
CA ASP A 62 1.67 -14.19 10.62
C ASP A 62 2.28 -13.40 11.80
N THR A 63 3.04 -14.08 12.65
CA THR A 63 3.58 -13.55 13.91
C THR A 63 5.04 -13.94 14.13
N ALA A 64 5.78 -13.05 14.78
CA ALA A 64 7.23 -13.18 15.02
C ALA A 64 7.66 -12.49 16.31
N TYR A 65 8.81 -12.89 16.84
CA TYR A 65 9.57 -12.12 17.84
C TYR A 65 10.86 -11.61 17.20
N LEU A 66 11.17 -10.34 17.42
CA LEU A 66 12.38 -9.66 16.97
C LEU A 66 13.12 -9.02 18.15
N GLY A 67 14.38 -8.69 17.90
CA GLY A 67 15.29 -8.08 18.87
C GLY A 67 16.10 -9.12 19.65
N LYS A 68 17.29 -8.75 20.12
CA LYS A 68 18.21 -9.71 20.78
C LYS A 68 17.62 -10.29 22.06
N THR A 69 16.68 -9.61 22.71
CA THR A 69 15.99 -10.09 23.92
C THR A 69 14.54 -10.52 23.66
N LYS A 70 14.10 -10.55 22.39
CA LYS A 70 12.72 -10.85 21.94
C LYS A 70 11.69 -9.83 22.44
N GLU A 71 12.13 -8.60 22.60
CA GLU A 71 11.39 -7.46 23.12
C GLU A 71 10.33 -6.91 22.15
N ALA A 72 10.45 -7.17 20.84
CA ALA A 72 9.46 -6.77 19.85
C ALA A 72 8.63 -7.98 19.39
N PHE A 73 7.38 -8.06 19.84
CA PHE A 73 6.42 -9.01 19.26
C PHE A 73 5.73 -8.35 18.07
N VAL A 74 5.76 -9.01 16.91
CA VAL A 74 5.29 -8.46 15.64
C VAL A 74 4.21 -9.37 15.06
N ARG A 75 3.14 -8.76 14.55
CA ARG A 75 2.08 -9.41 13.76
C ARG A 75 1.98 -8.73 12.40
N VAL A 76 2.10 -9.51 11.33
CA VAL A 76 1.91 -9.08 9.94
C VAL A 76 0.50 -9.51 9.53
N LYS A 77 -0.44 -8.57 9.53
CA LYS A 77 -1.85 -8.88 9.21
C LYS A 77 -2.02 -9.09 7.72
N SER A 78 -2.98 -9.94 7.34
CA SER A 78 -3.34 -10.20 5.94
C SER A 78 -3.58 -8.89 5.18
N GLY A 79 -2.93 -8.77 4.03
CA GLY A 79 -2.96 -7.58 3.19
C GLY A 79 -3.87 -7.71 1.97
N LYS A 80 -3.80 -6.70 1.11
CA LYS A 80 -4.42 -6.71 -0.23
C LYS A 80 -3.37 -6.38 -1.27
N ALA A 81 -3.48 -7.00 -2.44
CA ALA A 81 -2.70 -6.64 -3.60
C ALA A 81 -3.63 -6.14 -4.72
N VAL A 82 -3.18 -5.12 -5.46
CA VAL A 82 -3.91 -4.51 -6.58
C VAL A 82 -3.00 -4.47 -7.80
N GLU A 83 -3.45 -5.06 -8.90
CA GLU A 83 -2.75 -5.05 -10.19
C GLU A 83 -2.83 -3.64 -10.79
N LEU A 84 -1.69 -3.10 -11.22
CA LEU A 84 -1.57 -1.74 -11.75
C LEU A 84 -1.44 -1.78 -13.27
N SER A 85 -2.32 -1.11 -13.98
CA SER A 85 -2.27 -1.00 -15.45
C SER A 85 -2.08 0.45 -15.92
N ASP A 86 -1.55 0.60 -17.14
CA ASP A 86 -1.52 1.89 -17.85
C ASP A 86 -2.86 2.16 -18.58
N ALA A 87 -2.93 3.31 -19.27
CA ALA A 87 -4.13 3.74 -19.99
C ALA A 87 -4.50 2.83 -21.18
N ASP A 88 -3.54 2.03 -21.68
CA ASP A 88 -3.74 1.04 -22.75
C ASP A 88 -4.14 -0.34 -22.19
N GLY A 89 -4.32 -0.45 -20.86
CA GLY A 89 -4.71 -1.68 -20.16
C GLY A 89 -3.58 -2.66 -19.91
N LYS A 90 -2.32 -2.30 -20.20
CA LYS A 90 -1.17 -3.18 -20.00
C LYS A 90 -0.73 -3.15 -18.53
N VAL A 91 -0.52 -4.33 -17.96
CA VAL A 91 -0.04 -4.49 -16.58
C VAL A 91 1.38 -3.92 -16.44
N THR A 92 1.53 -2.97 -15.52
CA THR A 92 2.78 -2.29 -15.14
C THR A 92 3.38 -2.82 -13.84
N GLY A 93 2.58 -3.44 -12.97
CA GLY A 93 3.03 -3.97 -11.68
C GLY A 93 1.89 -4.39 -10.77
N THR A 94 2.21 -4.59 -9.49
CA THR A 94 1.23 -4.89 -8.44
C THR A 94 1.59 -4.12 -7.17
N GLU A 95 0.66 -3.35 -6.61
CA GLU A 95 0.82 -2.75 -5.28
C GLU A 95 0.36 -3.74 -4.21
N ILE A 96 1.23 -4.10 -3.27
CA ILE A 96 0.90 -4.88 -2.06
C ILE A 96 0.80 -3.90 -0.89
N THR A 97 -0.35 -3.88 -0.21
CA THR A 97 -0.57 -3.13 1.04
C THR A 97 -0.82 -4.11 2.19
N TYR A 98 -0.15 -3.90 3.32
CA TYR A 98 -0.34 -4.72 4.53
C TYR A 98 -0.17 -3.89 5.81
N GLU A 99 -0.75 -4.38 6.92
CA GLU A 99 -0.59 -3.77 8.25
C GLU A 99 0.45 -4.54 9.07
N LEU A 100 1.39 -3.80 9.65
CA LEU A 100 2.36 -4.27 10.63
C LEU A 100 1.92 -3.80 12.02
N GLU A 101 1.57 -4.73 12.90
CA GLU A 101 1.27 -4.47 14.31
C GLU A 101 2.47 -4.88 15.17
N VAL A 102 2.92 -3.99 16.06
CA VAL A 102 4.09 -4.19 16.91
C VAL A 102 3.73 -3.94 18.36
N THR A 103 3.91 -4.95 19.21
CA THR A 103 3.80 -4.87 20.67
C THR A 103 5.20 -4.84 21.29
N ASN A 104 5.48 -3.81 22.07
CA ASN A 104 6.67 -3.76 22.91
C ASN A 104 6.45 -4.64 24.16
N LYS A 105 7.36 -5.59 24.39
CA LYS A 105 7.32 -6.54 25.51
C LYS A 105 8.16 -6.09 26.71
N ASN A 106 8.88 -4.97 26.63
CA ASN A 106 9.53 -4.34 27.78
C ASN A 106 8.49 -3.86 28.80
N GLN A 107 8.81 -3.97 30.09
CA GLN A 107 7.96 -3.53 31.20
C GLN A 107 7.81 -2.01 31.27
N VAL A 108 6.72 -1.51 31.86
CA VAL A 108 6.50 -0.06 32.09
C VAL A 108 7.72 0.58 32.77
N GLY A 109 8.20 1.69 32.21
CA GLY A 109 9.42 2.38 32.65
C GLY A 109 10.72 1.84 32.00
N GLY A 110 10.63 0.74 31.25
CA GLY A 110 11.69 0.26 30.36
C GLY A 110 11.76 0.98 29.02
N ASN A 111 12.59 0.47 28.11
CA ASN A 111 12.88 1.12 26.84
C ASN A 111 11.71 1.01 25.83
N GLY A 112 11.46 2.12 25.13
CA GLY A 112 10.70 2.10 23.88
C GLY A 112 11.46 1.36 22.78
N ILE A 113 10.74 0.79 21.82
CA ILE A 113 11.31 0.14 20.63
C ILE A 113 11.02 0.97 19.38
N PHE A 114 12.01 1.09 18.49
CA PHE A 114 11.87 1.76 17.20
C PHE A 114 11.97 0.72 16.07
N ILE A 115 10.90 0.57 15.30
CA ILE A 115 10.84 -0.29 14.11
C ILE A 115 10.78 0.61 12.87
N ASN A 116 11.70 0.37 11.94
CA ASN A 116 11.73 1.00 10.63
C ASN A 116 11.42 -0.04 9.54
N PRO A 117 10.18 -0.09 9.01
CA PRO A 117 9.85 -1.01 7.94
C PRO A 117 10.67 -0.75 6.65
N GLY A 118 11.23 0.45 6.47
CA GLY A 118 12.16 0.74 5.37
C GLY A 118 13.43 -0.13 5.35
N ASP A 119 13.77 -0.81 6.45
CA ASP A 119 14.85 -1.80 6.51
C ASP A 119 14.40 -3.22 6.11
N PHE A 120 13.09 -3.45 5.99
CA PHE A 120 12.53 -4.75 5.59
C PHE A 120 12.73 -5.02 4.10
N ARG A 121 12.78 -6.31 3.73
CA ARG A 121 13.04 -6.73 2.35
C ARG A 121 12.01 -7.76 1.92
N LEU A 122 11.18 -7.41 0.94
CA LEU A 122 10.31 -8.38 0.27
C LEU A 122 11.11 -9.09 -0.81
N GLN A 123 11.43 -10.36 -0.58
CA GLN A 123 12.04 -11.23 -1.57
C GLN A 123 10.96 -11.76 -2.52
N LEU A 124 11.27 -11.68 -3.81
CA LEU A 124 10.49 -12.19 -4.92
C LEU A 124 10.83 -13.65 -5.23
N ASP A 125 9.99 -14.32 -6.02
CA ASP A 125 10.20 -15.68 -6.50
C ASP A 125 11.54 -15.88 -7.25
N ASN A 126 11.94 -14.89 -8.05
CA ASN A 126 13.23 -14.83 -8.75
C ASN A 126 14.44 -14.51 -7.85
N GLY A 127 14.24 -14.34 -6.53
CA GLY A 127 15.30 -14.08 -5.55
C GLY A 127 15.67 -12.61 -5.34
N ASN A 128 15.20 -11.69 -6.19
CA ASN A 128 15.42 -10.25 -6.01
C ASN A 128 14.72 -9.73 -4.76
N ASN A 129 15.26 -8.68 -4.15
CA ASN A 129 14.69 -8.02 -2.97
C ASN A 129 14.14 -6.64 -3.34
N LEU A 130 12.95 -6.32 -2.84
CA LEU A 130 12.35 -4.99 -2.90
C LEU A 130 12.38 -4.33 -1.52
N THR A 131 12.56 -3.02 -1.49
CA THR A 131 12.23 -2.14 -0.36
C THR A 131 10.79 -1.65 -0.51
N HIS A 132 10.22 -1.10 0.55
CA HIS A 132 8.91 -0.43 0.48
C HIS A 132 8.91 0.76 -0.48
N ASP A 133 7.75 1.00 -1.08
CA ASP A 133 7.41 2.21 -1.83
C ASP A 133 6.86 3.29 -0.87
N ASN A 134 6.07 2.85 0.11
CA ASN A 134 5.58 3.67 1.22
C ASN A 134 5.63 2.89 2.53
N TYR A 135 6.08 3.52 3.62
CA TYR A 135 6.13 2.90 4.94
C TYR A 135 6.04 3.96 6.04
N ASN A 136 5.61 3.54 7.23
CA ASN A 136 5.60 4.39 8.41
C ASN A 136 6.40 3.74 9.54
N THR A 137 7.36 4.48 10.09
CA THR A 137 8.16 4.03 11.24
C THR A 137 7.31 3.99 12.51
N LEU A 138 7.55 3.00 13.37
CA LEU A 138 6.85 2.83 14.63
C LEU A 138 7.80 3.08 15.79
N ASN A 139 7.46 4.01 16.66
CA ASN A 139 8.14 4.22 17.94
C ASN A 139 7.15 3.79 19.05
N VAL A 140 7.38 2.62 19.65
CA VAL A 140 6.41 1.91 20.50
C VAL A 140 6.89 1.91 21.94
N ASP A 141 6.16 2.62 22.79
CA ASP A 141 6.43 2.74 24.22
C ASP A 141 6.33 1.38 24.93
N ALA A 142 6.92 1.25 26.12
CA ALA A 142 6.89 -0.01 26.88
C ALA A 142 5.45 -0.50 27.16
N GLU A 143 5.26 -1.82 27.16
CA GLU A 143 3.98 -2.55 27.22
C GLU A 143 2.89 -2.09 26.22
N SER A 144 3.22 -1.25 25.23
CA SER A 144 2.26 -0.67 24.29
C SER A 144 2.25 -1.41 22.95
N THR A 145 1.19 -1.23 22.17
CA THR A 145 1.06 -1.74 20.80
C THR A 145 0.73 -0.60 19.85
N LYS A 146 1.39 -0.56 18.68
CA LYS A 146 1.09 0.38 17.59
C LYS A 146 1.13 -0.33 16.24
N SER A 147 0.39 0.18 15.26
CA SER A 147 0.31 -0.36 13.90
C SER A 147 0.74 0.65 12.85
N SER A 148 1.31 0.17 11.74
CA SER A 148 1.48 0.94 10.51
C SER A 148 0.98 0.19 9.27
N GLU A 149 0.34 0.91 8.36
CA GLU A 149 0.18 0.46 6.97
C GLU A 149 1.50 0.67 6.21
N ASN A 150 1.87 -0.32 5.40
CA ASN A 150 3.09 -0.31 4.59
C ASN A 150 2.83 -0.92 3.21
N LYS A 151 3.54 -0.43 2.19
CA LYS A 151 3.32 -0.78 0.78
C LYS A 151 4.58 -1.17 0.02
N PHE A 152 4.48 -2.22 -0.80
CA PHE A 152 5.47 -2.60 -1.80
C PHE A 152 4.90 -2.46 -3.21
N ARG A 153 5.71 -2.01 -4.17
CA ARG A 153 5.36 -2.00 -5.59
C ARG A 153 6.18 -3.03 -6.35
N LEU A 154 5.54 -4.08 -6.83
CA LEU A 154 6.17 -5.17 -7.57
C LEU A 154 6.20 -4.85 -9.07
N PRO A 155 7.28 -5.21 -9.79
CA PRO A 155 7.29 -5.20 -11.26
C PRO A 155 6.22 -6.13 -11.85
N ALA A 156 5.76 -5.83 -13.07
CA ALA A 156 4.80 -6.67 -13.79
C ALA A 156 5.24 -8.15 -13.85
N GLY A 157 4.34 -9.06 -13.48
CA GLY A 157 4.58 -10.51 -13.49
C GLY A 157 5.45 -11.06 -12.35
N ALA A 158 6.04 -10.23 -11.49
CA ALA A 158 6.78 -10.69 -10.33
C ALA A 158 5.85 -11.21 -9.23
N LYS A 159 6.29 -12.26 -8.50
CA LYS A 159 5.53 -12.81 -7.37
C LYS A 159 6.28 -12.60 -6.06
N PRO A 160 5.60 -12.20 -4.97
CA PRO A 160 6.21 -12.17 -3.65
C PRO A 160 6.47 -13.61 -3.18
N LYS A 161 7.46 -13.79 -2.31
CA LYS A 161 7.79 -15.09 -1.71
C LYS A 161 8.07 -15.01 -0.22
N THR A 162 8.81 -14.01 0.24
CA THR A 162 9.22 -13.91 1.65
C THR A 162 9.42 -12.46 2.07
N LEU A 163 8.74 -12.02 3.12
CA LEU A 163 8.98 -10.76 3.80
C LEU A 163 10.02 -10.98 4.90
N ASN A 164 11.13 -10.26 4.81
CA ASN A 164 12.19 -10.28 5.80
C ASN A 164 12.04 -9.07 6.72
N LEU A 165 11.72 -9.33 7.98
CA LEU A 165 11.60 -8.35 9.05
C LEU A 165 12.96 -8.22 9.76
N PHE A 166 13.37 -7.00 10.09
CA PHE A 166 14.65 -6.72 10.76
C PHE A 166 14.49 -5.77 11.93
N TYR A 167 15.18 -6.06 13.04
CA TYR A 167 15.27 -5.15 14.19
C TYR A 167 16.42 -5.59 15.11
N ASP A 168 17.20 -4.64 15.62
CA ASP A 168 18.38 -4.88 16.47
C ASP A 168 19.28 -6.03 15.95
N GLU A 169 19.68 -5.94 14.68
CA GLU A 169 20.51 -6.93 13.96
C GLU A 169 19.89 -8.34 13.82
N THR A 170 18.71 -8.60 14.39
CA THR A 170 17.95 -9.83 14.21
C THR A 170 17.13 -9.78 12.90
N ARG A 171 16.90 -10.96 12.32
CA ARG A 171 16.06 -11.16 11.12
C ARG A 171 15.07 -12.29 11.37
N VAL A 172 13.80 -12.07 11.01
CA VAL A 172 12.81 -13.14 10.84
C VAL A 172 12.26 -13.10 9.42
N SER A 173 12.03 -14.28 8.85
CA SER A 173 11.49 -14.44 7.50
C SER A 173 10.07 -14.99 7.58
N VAL A 174 9.14 -14.32 6.93
CA VAL A 174 7.71 -14.67 6.84
C VAL A 174 7.38 -15.00 5.39
N GLY A 175 6.79 -16.16 5.11
CA GLY A 175 6.30 -16.52 3.78
C GLY A 175 5.17 -15.59 3.32
N VAL A 176 5.14 -15.25 2.04
CA VAL A 176 4.12 -14.36 1.44
C VAL A 176 3.48 -15.06 0.25
N GLU A 177 2.15 -15.04 0.19
CA GLU A 177 1.36 -15.66 -0.88
C GLU A 177 0.27 -14.70 -1.37
N LEU A 178 0.05 -14.64 -2.68
CA LEU A 178 -1.11 -13.97 -3.29
C LEU A 178 -2.21 -15.01 -3.54
N LYS A 179 -3.44 -14.71 -3.11
CA LYS A 179 -4.62 -15.57 -3.22
C LYS A 179 -5.74 -14.88 -4.00
#